data_AF-Q1H268-F1
#
_entry.id   AF-Q1H268-F1
#
_cell.length_a   1.000
_cell.length_b   1.000
_cell.length_c   1.000
_cell.angle_alpha   90.00
_cell.angle_beta   90.00
_cell.angle_gamma   90.00
#
_symmetry.space_group_name_H-M   'P 1'
#
loop_
_entity.id
_entity.type
_entity.pdbx_description
1 polymer ?
#
loop_
_entity_poly.entity_id
_entity_poly.type
_entity_poly.pdbx_seq_one_letter_code
_entity_poly.pdbx_strand_id
1 'polypeptide(L)'
;MPGGVKYINPKGEDLEIYFPDPQAYLPVQRKLGLIEWLKWGKRDEETAPELAEFLQGGWARKDLLDAGEWKQLDTEIVSLAVHAFMEKGEDNAPLWFEVPQGHAILALIIKEHNEERVYVIISDPPLEYSWLHDGWPLLASVDQLTG
;
A
#
# COMPACT_ATOMS: atom_id res chain seq x y z
N MET A 1 -1.49 4.70 9.93
CA MET A 1 -1.52 4.51 8.47
C MET A 1 -0.08 4.48 8.02
N PRO A 2 0.34 3.41 7.33
CA PRO A 2 1.72 3.21 6.94
C PRO A 2 2.25 4.38 6.12
N GLY A 3 3.16 5.18 6.69
CA GLY A 3 3.70 6.36 6.03
C GLY A 3 4.92 6.08 5.14
N GLY A 4 5.43 4.85 5.17
CA GLY A 4 6.56 4.43 4.36
C GLY A 4 6.70 2.91 4.24
N VAL A 5 7.51 2.47 3.29
CA VAL A 5 7.87 1.07 3.05
C VAL A 5 9.35 0.93 2.76
N LYS A 6 9.91 -0.25 2.99
CA LYS A 6 11.27 -0.64 2.60
C LYS A 6 11.24 -1.68 1.52
N TYR A 7 11.98 -1.44 0.45
CA TYR A 7 12.25 -2.41 -0.60
C TYR A 7 13.75 -2.69 -0.67
N ILE A 8 14.13 -3.97 -0.63
CA ILE A 8 15.50 -4.40 -0.86
C ILE A 8 15.59 -4.85 -2.31
N ASN A 9 16.38 -4.15 -3.11
CA ASN A 9 16.50 -4.48 -4.53
C ASN A 9 17.37 -5.75 -4.76
N PRO A 10 17.43 -6.30 -5.99
CA PRO A 10 18.20 -7.52 -6.26
C PRO A 10 19.71 -7.43 -6.01
N LYS A 11 20.25 -6.21 -5.81
CA LYS A 11 21.65 -5.99 -5.44
C LYS A 11 21.86 -5.94 -3.93
N GLY A 12 20.79 -6.03 -3.13
CA GLY A 12 20.83 -5.89 -1.67
C GLY A 12 20.83 -4.45 -1.19
N GLU A 13 20.43 -3.49 -2.02
CA GLU A 13 20.35 -2.07 -1.62
C GLU A 13 18.97 -1.77 -1.06
N ASP A 14 18.94 -1.10 0.10
CA ASP A 14 17.73 -0.69 0.78
C ASP A 14 17.19 0.62 0.19
N LEU A 15 15.91 0.61 -0.17
CA LEU A 15 15.15 1.77 -0.62
C LEU A 15 14.02 2.02 0.37
N GLU A 16 14.10 3.15 1.07
CA GLU A 16 13.01 3.67 1.88
C GLU A 16 12.14 4.60 1.04
N ILE A 17 10.84 4.30 0.97
CA ILE A 17 9.86 5.04 0.18
C ILE A 17 8.84 5.61 1.15
N TYR A 18 8.58 6.91 1.08
CA TYR A 18 7.70 7.62 2.01
C TYR A 18 6.53 8.24 1.28
N PHE A 19 5.30 8.04 1.77
CA PHE A 19 4.09 8.58 1.14
C PHE A 19 4.12 10.10 0.90
N PRO A 20 4.64 10.95 1.82
CA PRO A 20 4.73 12.38 1.60
C PRO A 20 5.57 12.79 0.39
N ASP A 21 6.44 11.90 -0.12
CA ASP A 21 7.13 12.16 -1.38
C ASP A 21 6.12 12.12 -2.55
N PRO A 22 5.94 13.22 -3.30
CA PRO A 22 5.03 13.25 -4.46
C PRO A 22 5.46 12.31 -5.59
N GLN A 23 6.71 11.83 -5.58
CA GLN A 23 7.28 10.84 -6.49
C GLN A 23 7.36 9.44 -5.85
N ALA A 24 6.60 9.16 -4.79
CA ALA A 24 6.56 7.83 -4.20
C ALA A 24 5.87 6.83 -5.15
N TYR A 25 6.61 5.79 -5.55
CA TYR A 25 6.10 4.62 -6.26
C TYR A 25 6.32 3.37 -5.40
N LEU A 26 5.36 2.45 -5.41
CA LEU A 26 5.47 1.18 -4.70
C LEU A 26 5.83 0.04 -5.67
N PRO A 27 6.69 -0.91 -5.25
CA PRO A 27 6.99 -2.11 -6.03
C PRO A 27 5.83 -3.11 -5.91
N VAL A 28 5.03 -3.20 -6.96
CA VAL A 28 3.87 -4.07 -7.08
C VAL A 28 4.24 -5.38 -7.75
N GLN A 29 3.83 -6.49 -7.15
CA GLN A 29 4.00 -7.83 -7.66
C GLN A 29 2.64 -8.35 -8.16
N ARG A 30 2.39 -8.22 -9.47
CA ARG A 30 1.21 -8.79 -10.17
C ARG A 30 1.41 -10.25 -10.60
N LYS A 31 2.64 -10.60 -10.98
CA LYS A 31 3.05 -11.94 -11.42
C LYS A 31 4.40 -12.26 -10.82
N LEU A 32 4.62 -13.50 -10.38
CA LEU A 32 5.86 -13.92 -9.74
C LEU A 32 7.10 -13.49 -10.55
N GLY A 33 8.02 -12.76 -9.91
CA GLY A 33 9.27 -12.28 -10.51
C GLY A 33 9.17 -11.00 -11.34
N LEU A 34 7.96 -10.48 -11.60
CA LEU A 34 7.77 -9.18 -12.27
C LEU A 34 7.29 -8.12 -11.27
N ILE A 35 8.18 -7.18 -10.97
CA ILE A 35 7.89 -6.01 -10.13
C ILE A 35 7.60 -4.82 -11.05
N GLU A 36 6.39 -4.29 -10.95
CA GLU A 36 5.97 -3.04 -11.59
C GLU A 36 5.98 -1.91 -10.55
N TRP A 37 6.34 -0.70 -10.94
CA TRP A 37 6.37 0.45 -10.02
C TRP A 37 5.18 1.35 -10.31
N LEU A 38 4.24 1.44 -9.37
CA LEU A 38 3.02 2.24 -9.51
C LEU A 38 2.98 3.38 -8.51
N LYS A 39 2.46 4.54 -8.92
CA LYS A 39 2.41 5.73 -8.08
C LYS A 39 1.52 5.45 -6.87
N TRP A 40 2.04 5.77 -5.68
CA TRP A 40 1.38 5.48 -4.42
C TRP A 40 0.25 6.49 -4.18
N GLY A 41 -0.98 6.11 -4.51
CA GLY A 41 -2.19 6.88 -4.23
C GLY A 41 -2.25 8.28 -4.85
N LYS A 42 -3.19 9.10 -4.38
CA LYS A 42 -3.42 10.47 -4.85
C LYS A 42 -3.13 11.48 -3.75
N ARG A 43 -2.43 12.57 -4.10
CA ARG A 43 -2.12 13.69 -3.21
C ARG A 43 -3.21 14.75 -3.22
N ASP A 44 -3.25 15.60 -2.20
CA ASP A 44 -4.29 16.64 -2.07
C ASP A 44 -4.16 17.69 -3.20
N GLU A 45 -2.94 17.93 -3.68
CA GLU A 45 -2.64 18.87 -4.75
C GLU A 45 -2.99 18.33 -6.15
N GLU A 46 -3.27 17.03 -6.28
CA GLU A 46 -3.63 16.39 -7.55
C GLU A 46 -5.12 16.58 -7.88
N THR A 47 -5.49 17.80 -8.29
CA THR A 47 -6.90 18.21 -8.51
C THR A 47 -7.40 18.06 -9.95
N ALA A 48 -6.64 17.38 -10.81
CA ALA A 48 -7.00 17.25 -12.23
C ALA A 48 -8.27 16.39 -12.40
N PRO A 49 -9.19 16.72 -13.33
CA PRO A 49 -10.47 16.00 -13.48
C PRO A 49 -10.34 14.50 -13.74
N GLU A 50 -9.31 14.09 -14.48
CA GLU A 50 -8.98 12.70 -14.76
C GLU A 50 -8.61 11.89 -13.51
N LEU A 51 -8.32 12.58 -12.40
CA LEU A 51 -8.00 11.96 -11.12
C LEU A 51 -9.18 11.97 -10.15
N ALA A 52 -10.37 12.42 -10.56
CA ALA A 52 -11.52 12.60 -9.66
C ALA A 52 -11.95 11.31 -8.96
N GLU A 53 -11.93 10.18 -9.68
CA GLU A 53 -12.37 8.86 -9.19
C GLU A 53 -11.33 8.15 -8.30
N PHE A 54 -10.09 8.64 -8.27
CA PHE A 54 -9.06 8.11 -7.39
C PHE A 54 -9.32 8.52 -5.94
N LEU A 55 -9.09 7.57 -5.04
CA LEU A 55 -9.08 7.81 -3.61
C LEU A 55 -8.04 8.83 -3.19
N GLN A 56 -8.46 9.70 -2.28
CA GLN A 56 -7.56 10.61 -1.60
C GLN A 56 -6.64 9.83 -0.64
N GLY A 57 -5.34 10.12 -0.66
CA GLY A 57 -4.35 9.46 0.18
C GLY A 57 -3.70 8.24 -0.47
N GLY A 58 -3.02 7.44 0.34
CA GLY A 58 -2.25 6.26 -0.08
C GLY A 58 -2.82 4.92 0.38
N TRP A 59 -4.03 4.90 0.93
CA TRP A 59 -4.58 3.74 1.63
C TRP A 59 -6.03 3.48 1.25
N ALA A 60 -6.41 2.20 1.25
CA ALA A 60 -7.79 1.76 1.08
C ALA A 60 -8.19 0.93 2.32
N ARG A 61 -9.25 1.32 3.03
CA ARG A 61 -9.67 0.56 4.21
C ARG A 61 -10.40 -0.73 3.82
N LYS A 62 -10.04 -1.83 4.46
CA LYS A 62 -10.59 -3.17 4.18
C LYS A 62 -12.09 -3.26 4.46
N ASP A 63 -12.58 -2.62 5.53
CA ASP A 63 -14.01 -2.57 5.87
C ASP A 63 -14.85 -1.92 4.77
N LEU A 64 -14.36 -0.83 4.19
CA LEU A 64 -14.97 -0.19 3.03
C LEU A 64 -14.88 -1.10 1.80
N LEU A 65 -13.77 -1.80 1.59
CA LEU A 65 -13.61 -2.78 0.50
C LEU A 65 -14.67 -3.87 0.55
N ASP A 66 -14.89 -4.43 1.74
CA ASP A 66 -15.90 -5.47 1.97
C ASP A 66 -17.34 -4.93 1.77
N ALA A 67 -17.59 -3.66 2.09
CA ALA A 67 -18.89 -3.01 1.87
C ALA A 67 -19.23 -2.78 0.39
N GLY A 68 -18.24 -2.85 -0.50
CA GLY A 68 -18.43 -2.83 -1.96
C GLY A 68 -18.60 -1.44 -2.58
N GLU A 69 -18.21 -0.37 -1.90
CA GLU A 69 -18.25 1.01 -2.42
C GLU A 69 -17.43 1.18 -3.73
N TRP A 70 -16.48 0.27 -3.96
CA TRP A 70 -15.49 0.28 -5.05
C TRP A 70 -15.92 -0.48 -6.30
N LYS A 71 -17.06 -1.21 -6.25
CA LYS A 71 -17.46 -2.14 -7.31
C LYS A 71 -17.73 -1.49 -8.66
N GLN A 72 -17.78 -0.15 -8.70
CA GLN A 72 -17.97 0.63 -9.93
C GLN A 72 -16.64 1.02 -10.59
N LEU A 73 -15.52 0.93 -9.87
CA LEU A 73 -14.18 1.24 -10.36
C LEU A 73 -13.49 -0.02 -10.91
N ASP A 74 -12.65 0.15 -11.93
CA ASP A 74 -11.77 -0.92 -12.37
C ASP A 74 -10.64 -1.10 -11.33
N THR A 75 -10.69 -2.22 -10.61
CA THR A 75 -9.82 -2.48 -9.47
C THR A 75 -9.17 -3.85 -9.51
N GLU A 76 -7.96 -3.93 -8.95
CA GLU A 76 -7.17 -5.16 -8.89
C GLU A 76 -6.49 -5.25 -7.52
N ILE A 77 -6.68 -6.35 -6.80
CA ILE A 77 -5.92 -6.63 -5.56
C ILE A 77 -4.59 -7.26 -5.95
N VAL A 78 -3.51 -6.70 -5.43
CA VAL A 78 -2.12 -7.09 -5.71
C VAL A 78 -1.33 -7.21 -4.41
N SER A 79 -0.10 -7.71 -4.52
CA SER A 79 0.86 -7.71 -3.41
C SER A 79 1.98 -6.71 -3.65
N LEU A 80 2.54 -6.18 -2.56
CA LEU A 80 3.74 -5.35 -2.61
C LEU A 80 4.98 -6.20 -2.34
N ALA A 81 6.00 -6.05 -3.19
CA ALA A 81 7.31 -6.65 -2.98
C ALA A 81 8.12 -5.76 -2.03
N VAL A 82 7.74 -5.73 -0.75
CA VAL A 82 8.39 -4.91 0.29
C VAL A 82 8.76 -5.77 1.50
N HIS A 83 9.77 -5.32 2.25
CA HIS A 83 10.37 -6.06 3.35
C HIS A 83 10.00 -5.47 4.71
N ALA A 84 9.59 -4.20 4.76
CA ALA A 84 9.08 -3.57 5.96
C ALA A 84 8.11 -2.43 5.61
N PHE A 85 7.31 -2.04 6.59
CA PHE A 85 6.48 -0.83 6.53
C PHE A 85 6.73 0.02 7.77
N MET A 86 6.42 1.31 7.66
CA MET A 86 6.63 2.29 8.72
C MET A 86 5.32 2.86 9.19
N GLU A 87 5.07 2.79 10.50
CA GLU A 87 4.02 3.56 11.18
C GLU A 87 4.64 4.77 11.89
N LYS A 88 3.81 5.77 12.17
CA LYS A 88 4.19 6.89 13.04
C LYS A 88 3.93 6.49 14.49
N GLY A 89 4.99 6.39 15.27
CA GLY A 89 4.91 6.21 16.71
C GLY A 89 4.60 7.51 17.45
N GLU A 90 4.79 7.48 18.77
CA GLU A 90 4.73 8.68 19.61
C GLU A 90 5.69 9.76 19.07
N ASP A 91 5.29 11.03 19.20
CA ASP A 91 6.03 12.20 18.70
C ASP A 91 6.38 12.17 17.19
N ASN A 92 5.65 11.40 16.38
CA ASN A 92 5.91 11.16 14.96
C ASN A 92 7.24 10.42 14.67
N ALA A 93 7.81 9.72 15.65
CA ALA A 93 9.00 8.90 15.41
C ALA A 93 8.67 7.73 14.46
N PRO A 94 9.52 7.44 13.45
CA PRO A 94 9.28 6.34 12.53
C PRO A 94 9.48 4.99 13.23
N LEU A 95 8.48 4.11 13.17
CA LEU A 95 8.56 2.75 13.67
C LEU A 95 8.45 1.77 12.51
N TRP A 96 9.53 1.03 12.27
CA TRP A 96 9.63 0.07 11.19
C TRP A 96 9.26 -1.33 11.66
N PHE A 97 8.36 -1.97 10.93
CA PHE A 97 7.91 -3.34 11.16
C PHE A 97 8.27 -4.19 9.95
N GLU A 98 8.95 -5.31 10.18
CA GLU A 98 9.27 -6.26 9.13
C GLU A 98 8.00 -6.94 8.60
N VAL A 99 7.93 -7.13 7.29
CA VAL A 99 6.95 -8.02 6.67
C VAL A 99 7.42 -9.45 6.96
N PRO A 100 6.62 -10.28 7.66
CA PRO A 100 7.03 -11.63 8.00
C PRO A 100 7.39 -12.45 6.77
N GLN A 101 8.38 -13.34 6.90
CA GLN A 101 8.74 -14.24 5.82
C GLN A 101 7.51 -15.03 5.33
N GLY A 102 7.38 -15.16 4.00
CA GLY A 102 6.24 -15.84 3.37
C GLY A 102 4.95 -15.03 3.36
N HIS A 103 4.98 -13.75 3.76
CA HIS A 103 3.86 -12.83 3.67
C HIS A 103 4.18 -11.65 2.75
N ALA A 104 3.13 -10.97 2.31
CA ALA A 104 3.21 -9.71 1.60
C ALA A 104 2.14 -8.74 2.11
N ILE A 105 2.37 -7.45 1.91
CA ILE A 105 1.34 -6.42 2.10
C ILE A 105 0.41 -6.44 0.89
N LEU A 106 -0.90 -6.47 1.14
CA LEU A 106 -1.90 -6.32 0.08
C LEU A 106 -2.12 -4.86 -0.28
N ALA A 107 -2.33 -4.64 -1.57
CA ALA A 107 -2.62 -3.35 -2.14
C ALA A 107 -3.81 -3.44 -3.10
N LEU A 108 -4.49 -2.32 -3.29
CA LEU A 108 -5.51 -2.13 -4.29
C LEU A 108 -4.95 -1.24 -5.39
N ILE A 109 -5.03 -1.68 -6.63
CA ILE A 109 -4.86 -0.81 -7.79
C ILE A 109 -6.24 -0.31 -8.19
N ILE A 110 -6.35 0.99 -8.39
CA ILE A 110 -7.46 1.61 -9.09
C ILE A 110 -6.94 2.00 -10.48
N LYS A 111 -7.72 1.71 -11.53
CA LYS A 111 -7.39 2.03 -12.92
C LYS A 111 -8.43 2.98 -13.46
N GLU A 112 -8.00 4.15 -13.92
CA GLU A 112 -8.89 5.15 -14.47
C GLU A 112 -8.27 5.75 -15.74
N HIS A 113 -8.98 5.65 -16.85
CA HIS A 113 -8.51 6.07 -18.17
C HIS A 113 -7.14 5.44 -18.52
N ASN A 114 -6.06 6.24 -18.49
CA ASN A 114 -4.69 5.83 -18.78
C ASN A 114 -3.78 5.89 -17.53
N GLU A 115 -4.35 6.04 -16.35
CA GLU A 115 -3.62 6.15 -15.08
C GLU A 115 -3.92 4.94 -14.18
N GLU A 116 -2.90 4.51 -13.45
CA GLU A 116 -3.03 3.53 -12.36
C GLU A 116 -2.46 4.14 -11.08
N ARG A 117 -3.16 3.91 -9.97
CA ARG A 117 -2.69 4.27 -8.63
C ARG A 117 -2.79 3.05 -7.72
N VAL A 118 -1.76 2.86 -6.90
CA VAL A 118 -1.73 1.77 -5.91
C VAL A 118 -1.95 2.32 -4.51
N TYR A 119 -2.79 1.64 -3.74
CA TYR A 119 -3.18 1.98 -2.39
C TYR A 119 -2.89 0.82 -1.46
N VAL A 120 -2.22 1.07 -0.34
CA VAL A 120 -2.00 0.03 0.68
C VAL A 120 -3.34 -0.31 1.31
N ILE A 121 -3.72 -1.59 1.31
CA ILE A 121 -4.94 -2.01 2.00
C ILE A 121 -4.66 -2.01 3.50
N ILE A 122 -5.49 -1.33 4.28
CA ILE A 122 -5.35 -1.22 5.73
C ILE A 122 -6.56 -1.79 6.47
N SER A 123 -6.32 -2.35 7.65
CA SER A 123 -7.31 -2.77 8.63
C SER A 123 -7.06 -2.10 9.98
N ASP A 124 -7.85 -2.44 10.99
CA ASP A 124 -7.51 -2.07 12.35
C ASP A 124 -6.20 -2.77 12.78
N PRO A 125 -5.38 -2.14 13.64
CA PRO A 125 -4.16 -2.75 14.15
C PRO A 125 -4.45 -3.99 15.00
N PRO A 126 -3.50 -4.95 15.05
CA PRO A 126 -3.58 -6.05 16.00
C PRO A 126 -3.52 -5.51 17.44
N LEU A 127 -4.00 -6.31 18.40
CA LEU A 127 -4.15 -5.88 19.80
C LEU A 127 -2.85 -5.34 20.43
N GLU A 128 -1.70 -5.91 20.07
CA GLU A 128 -0.38 -5.47 20.54
C GLU A 128 0.03 -4.08 20.04
N TYR A 129 -0.58 -3.62 18.94
CA TYR A 129 -0.35 -2.32 18.33
C TYR A 129 -1.61 -1.44 18.31
N SER A 130 -2.59 -1.71 19.18
CA SER A 130 -3.87 -0.99 19.19
C SER A 130 -3.75 0.51 19.49
N TRP A 131 -2.59 0.94 20.00
CA TRP A 131 -2.23 2.35 20.23
C TRP A 131 -1.88 3.10 18.93
N LEU A 132 -1.66 2.40 17.82
CA LEU A 132 -1.49 2.97 16.47
C LEU A 132 -2.85 3.14 15.78
N HIS A 133 -3.61 4.17 16.18
CA HIS A 133 -5.04 4.30 15.81
C HIS A 133 -5.35 4.50 14.31
N ASP A 134 -4.35 4.80 13.49
CA ASP A 134 -4.56 5.19 12.10
C ASP A 134 -4.69 4.00 11.13
N GLY A 135 -4.53 2.76 11.60
CA GLY A 135 -4.69 1.55 10.78
C GLY A 135 -3.37 0.88 10.38
N TRP A 136 -3.47 -0.40 10.00
CA TRP A 136 -2.37 -1.35 9.87
C TRP A 136 -2.41 -2.03 8.49
N PRO A 137 -1.28 -2.26 7.81
CA PRO A 137 -1.29 -2.90 6.50
C PRO A 137 -1.83 -4.32 6.57
N LEU A 138 -2.69 -4.67 5.63
CA LEU A 138 -3.23 -6.01 5.53
C LEU A 138 -2.16 -6.95 4.98
N LEU A 139 -1.71 -7.89 5.81
CA LEU A 139 -0.75 -8.92 5.44
C LEU A 139 -1.47 -10.19 4.99
N ALA A 140 -0.96 -10.83 3.95
CA ALA A 140 -1.45 -12.13 3.47
C ALA A 140 -0.29 -13.08 3.21
N SER A 141 -0.53 -14.37 3.36
CA SER A 141 0.44 -15.40 2.99
C SER A 141 0.58 -15.46 1.47
N VAL A 142 1.82 -15.51 0.96
CA VAL A 142 2.11 -15.58 -0.47
C VAL A 142 1.51 -16.85 -1.12
N ASP A 143 1.41 -17.94 -0.36
CA ASP A 143 0.81 -19.19 -0.84
C ASP A 143 -0.69 -19.02 -1.16
N GLN A 144 -1.37 -18.11 -0.47
CA GLN A 144 -2.80 -17.81 -0.70
C GLN A 144 -3.02 -16.91 -1.92
N LEU A 145 -1.97 -16.27 -2.44
CA LEU A 145 -2.04 -15.35 -3.57
C LEU A 145 -1.72 -16.00 -4.92
N THR A 146 -1.28 -17.25 -4.91
CA THR A 146 -0.86 -18.01 -6.10
C THR A 146 -1.78 -19.19 -6.42
N GLY A 147 -2.90 -19.33 -5.70
CA GLY A 147 -3.91 -20.37 -5.86
C GLY A 147 -5.00 -20.04 -6.88
#